data_AF-A0A358KKZ6-F1
#
_entry.id   AF-A0A358KKZ6-F1
#
_cell.length_a   1.000
_cell.length_b   1.000
_cell.length_c   1.000
_cell.angle_alpha   90.00
_cell.angle_beta   90.00
_cell.angle_gamma   90.00
#
_symmetry.space_group_name_H-M   'P 1'
#
loop_
_entity.id
_entity.type
_entity.pdbx_description
1 polymer ?
#
loop_
_entity_poly.entity_id
_entity_poly.type
_entity_poly.pdbx_seq_one_letter_code
_entity_poly.pdbx_strand_id
1 'polypeptide(L)'
;MIAIGASGWFAFNNVSTKIDDLSSTLTTTEGERDTAIQAQADAEDAQKAAEDRASAAESNAARLGDQIGTLKQAVTRQTQRADEHLANLNQATADLVESRQISERWRQFEMEYGTRDSIRQRLATLEGVTNERDNFIAENSILLGRIEKLSVELSRYTGTSVKVSLPPNLAGKVTAVDSQYDFVVLDVGEEQGVREHGEVLVGRGAGSEAQLVGRLRILSVEKSRSIANIMPDYKNGDIQAGDYVFSERN
;
A
#
# COMPACT_ATOMS: atom_id res chain seq x y z
N MET A 1 139.23 -49.80 57.06
CA MET A 1 138.55 -48.50 57.21
C MET A 1 138.06 -48.11 55.82
N ILE A 2 136.79 -47.96 55.47
CA ILE A 2 135.58 -47.59 56.21
C ILE A 2 134.41 -48.33 55.54
N ALA A 3 133.69 -49.15 56.28
CA ALA A 3 132.46 -49.83 55.86
C ALA A 3 131.33 -49.43 56.81
N ILE A 4 130.91 -48.16 56.76
CA ILE A 4 129.73 -47.65 57.50
C ILE A 4 128.88 -46.69 56.63
N GLY A 5 129.28 -46.37 55.38
CA GLY A 5 128.53 -45.41 54.54
C GLY A 5 127.32 -45.98 53.79
N ALA A 6 127.25 -47.29 53.57
CA ALA A 6 126.31 -47.85 52.59
C ALA A 6 124.88 -48.02 53.14
N SER A 7 124.70 -48.47 54.39
CA SER A 7 123.38 -48.77 54.96
C SER A 7 122.54 -47.51 55.23
N GLY A 8 123.16 -46.41 55.67
CA GLY A 8 122.50 -45.10 55.77
C GLY A 8 122.18 -44.49 54.40
N TRP A 9 123.04 -44.71 53.41
CA TRP A 9 122.86 -44.24 52.03
C TRP A 9 121.69 -44.94 51.33
N PHE A 10 121.50 -46.26 51.50
CA PHE A 10 120.34 -46.98 50.93
C PHE A 10 119.00 -46.57 51.57
N ALA A 11 118.96 -46.36 52.88
CA ALA A 11 117.74 -45.91 53.56
C ALA A 11 117.39 -44.45 53.21
N PHE A 12 118.40 -43.57 53.16
CA PHE A 12 118.23 -42.17 52.75
C PHE A 12 117.79 -42.04 51.29
N ASN A 13 118.34 -42.85 50.39
CA ASN A 13 117.97 -42.83 48.97
C ASN A 13 116.51 -43.25 48.76
N ASN A 14 116.03 -44.30 49.44
CA ASN A 14 114.63 -44.74 49.37
C ASN A 14 113.63 -43.71 49.94
N VAL A 15 114.04 -42.96 50.97
CA VAL A 15 113.21 -41.87 51.53
C VAL A 15 113.19 -40.67 50.59
N SER A 16 114.33 -40.31 49.99
CA SER A 16 114.39 -39.23 48.99
C SER A 16 113.48 -39.54 47.79
N THR A 17 113.57 -40.74 47.20
CA THR A 17 112.72 -41.14 46.06
C THR A 17 111.23 -41.08 46.40
N LYS A 18 110.82 -41.49 47.60
CA LYS A 18 109.41 -41.38 48.03
C LYS A 18 108.96 -39.94 48.23
N ILE A 19 109.83 -39.07 48.75
CA ILE A 19 109.52 -37.64 48.91
C ILE A 19 109.38 -37.00 47.52
N ASP A 20 110.23 -37.36 46.56
CA ASP A 20 110.16 -36.89 45.18
C ASP A 20 108.87 -37.37 44.48
N ASP A 21 108.50 -38.64 44.64
CA ASP A 21 107.24 -39.20 44.12
C ASP A 21 106.00 -38.55 44.74
N LEU A 22 106.01 -38.32 46.07
CA LEU A 22 104.93 -37.61 46.76
C LEU A 22 104.85 -36.15 46.30
N SER A 23 105.99 -35.48 46.09
CA SER A 23 106.03 -34.11 45.58
C SER A 23 105.49 -34.04 44.16
N SER A 24 105.89 -34.98 43.29
CA SER A 24 105.36 -35.08 41.92
C SER A 24 103.85 -35.34 41.92
N THR A 25 103.40 -36.27 42.76
CA THR A 25 101.97 -36.61 42.87
C THR A 25 101.17 -35.42 43.37
N LEU A 26 101.65 -34.70 44.40
CA LEU A 26 101.00 -33.51 44.92
C LEU A 26 100.88 -32.43 43.85
N THR A 27 101.95 -32.14 43.10
CA THR A 27 101.91 -31.17 42.00
C THR A 27 100.94 -31.59 40.89
N THR A 28 100.89 -32.88 40.53
CA THR A 28 99.90 -33.40 39.55
C THR A 28 98.47 -33.24 40.08
N THR A 29 98.21 -33.65 41.32
CA THR A 29 96.88 -33.54 41.94
C THR A 29 96.44 -32.09 42.11
N GLU A 30 97.35 -31.17 42.42
CA GLU A 30 97.06 -29.73 42.46
C GLU A 30 96.68 -29.20 41.06
N GLY A 31 97.41 -29.59 40.02
CA GLY A 31 97.08 -29.22 38.63
C GLY A 31 95.75 -29.80 38.14
N GLU A 32 95.45 -31.05 38.50
CA GLU A 32 94.16 -31.69 38.21
C GLU A 32 93.01 -31.01 38.96
N ARG A 33 93.21 -30.67 40.24
CA ARG A 33 92.23 -29.93 41.05
C ARG A 33 91.95 -28.56 40.45
N ASP A 34 92.97 -27.80 40.07
CA ASP A 34 92.81 -26.46 39.51
C ASP A 34 92.09 -26.51 38.14
N THR A 35 92.40 -27.54 37.33
CA THR A 35 91.67 -27.82 36.08
C THR A 35 90.20 -28.17 36.35
N ALA A 36 89.92 -28.99 37.35
CA ALA A 36 88.56 -29.37 37.73
C ALA A 36 87.76 -28.17 38.26
N ILE A 37 88.38 -27.29 39.04
CA ILE A 37 87.77 -26.03 39.52
C ILE A 37 87.43 -25.12 38.33
N GLN A 38 88.34 -24.97 37.37
CA GLN A 38 88.07 -24.15 36.18
C GLN A 38 86.95 -24.75 35.32
N ALA A 39 86.97 -26.06 35.09
CA ALA A 39 85.91 -26.74 34.34
C ALA A 39 84.55 -26.64 35.04
N GLN A 40 84.52 -26.65 36.38
CA GLN A 40 83.30 -26.41 37.15
C GLN A 40 82.80 -24.98 36.96
N ALA A 41 83.67 -23.97 37.04
CA ALA A 41 83.30 -22.57 36.82
C ALA A 41 82.74 -22.34 35.41
N ASP A 42 83.40 -22.89 34.38
CA ASP A 42 82.95 -22.80 32.99
C ASP A 42 81.59 -23.50 32.79
N ALA A 43 81.35 -24.64 33.47
CA ALA A 43 80.09 -25.35 33.43
C ALA A 43 78.96 -24.58 34.13
N GLU A 44 79.22 -23.94 35.27
CA GLU A 44 78.28 -23.08 35.99
C GLU A 44 77.90 -21.86 35.14
N ASP A 45 78.87 -21.22 34.47
CA ASP A 45 78.63 -20.10 33.56
C ASP A 45 77.82 -20.54 32.33
N ALA A 46 78.13 -21.70 31.75
CA ALA A 46 77.38 -22.26 30.64
C ALA A 46 75.94 -22.62 31.04
N GLN A 47 75.74 -23.17 32.23
CA GLN A 47 74.41 -23.46 32.77
C GLN A 47 73.60 -22.17 32.93
N LYS A 48 74.18 -21.14 33.55
CA LYS A 48 73.52 -19.84 33.74
C LYS A 48 73.14 -19.21 32.39
N ALA A 49 74.05 -19.24 31.42
CA ALA A 49 73.78 -18.72 30.09
C ALA A 49 72.72 -19.55 29.33
N ALA A 50 72.54 -20.83 29.64
CA ALA A 50 71.46 -21.66 29.12
C ALA A 50 70.11 -21.32 29.78
N GLU A 51 70.09 -21.13 31.11
CA GLU A 51 68.91 -20.71 31.86
C GLU A 51 68.38 -19.34 31.42
N ASP A 52 69.28 -18.36 31.21
CA ASP A 52 68.92 -17.03 30.69
C ASP A 52 68.31 -17.13 29.28
N ARG A 53 68.89 -17.97 28.41
CA ARG A 53 68.36 -18.20 27.05
C ARG A 53 67.01 -18.91 27.07
N ALA A 54 66.81 -19.89 27.94
CA ALA A 54 65.54 -20.58 28.11
C ALA A 54 64.45 -19.59 28.58
N SER A 55 64.75 -18.78 29.59
CA SER A 55 63.85 -17.74 30.10
C SER A 55 63.47 -16.72 29.02
N ALA A 56 64.44 -16.28 28.22
CA ALA A 56 64.20 -15.37 27.10
C ALA A 56 63.33 -16.02 26.00
N ALA A 57 63.57 -17.30 25.70
CA ALA A 57 62.79 -18.05 24.71
C ALA A 57 61.34 -18.24 25.17
N GLU A 58 61.10 -18.56 26.44
CA GLU A 58 59.77 -18.67 27.04
C GLU A 58 59.02 -17.33 26.99
N SER A 59 59.69 -16.23 27.36
CA SER A 59 59.11 -14.88 27.27
C SER A 59 58.71 -14.52 25.84
N ASN A 60 59.57 -14.84 24.86
CA ASN A 60 59.26 -14.58 23.45
C ASN A 60 58.12 -15.47 22.93
N ALA A 61 58.05 -16.73 23.34
CA ALA A 61 56.97 -17.65 22.99
C ALA A 61 55.62 -17.17 23.56
N ALA A 62 55.58 -16.70 24.81
CA ALA A 62 54.39 -16.12 25.41
C ALA A 62 53.90 -14.88 24.62
N ARG A 63 54.82 -13.96 24.30
CA ARG A 63 54.51 -12.77 23.50
C ARG A 63 53.98 -13.10 22.10
N LEU A 64 54.56 -14.12 21.44
CA LEU A 64 54.07 -14.60 20.15
C LEU A 64 52.67 -15.22 20.28
N GLY A 65 52.39 -15.94 21.36
CA GLY A 65 51.05 -16.45 21.68
C GLY A 65 50.02 -15.34 21.78
N ASP A 66 50.33 -14.26 22.51
CA ASP A 66 49.47 -13.08 22.63
C ASP A 66 49.25 -12.40 21.27
N GLN A 67 50.33 -12.23 20.49
CA GLN A 67 50.24 -11.66 19.14
C GLN A 67 49.36 -12.51 18.21
N ILE A 68 49.49 -13.83 18.23
CA ILE A 68 48.63 -14.73 17.45
C ILE A 68 47.18 -14.60 17.92
N GLY A 69 46.93 -14.53 19.23
CA GLY A 69 45.60 -14.32 19.78
C GLY A 69 44.95 -13.02 19.29
N THR A 70 45.69 -11.91 19.36
CA THR A 70 45.21 -10.60 18.88
C THR A 70 44.98 -10.57 17.36
N LEU A 71 45.90 -11.15 16.57
CA LEU A 71 45.76 -11.25 15.12
C LEU A 71 44.55 -12.09 14.73
N LYS A 72 44.31 -13.21 15.42
CA LYS A 72 43.14 -14.06 15.20
C LYS A 72 41.84 -13.29 15.45
N GLN A 73 41.77 -12.53 16.55
CA GLN A 73 40.62 -11.66 16.82
C GLN A 73 40.44 -10.57 15.76
N ALA A 74 41.53 -9.95 15.29
CA ALA A 74 41.49 -8.94 14.25
C ALA A 74 40.97 -9.51 12.92
N VAL A 75 41.43 -10.70 12.52
CA VAL A 75 40.94 -11.40 11.32
C VAL A 75 39.45 -11.71 11.46
N THR A 76 39.00 -12.27 12.59
CA THR A 76 37.57 -12.55 12.81
C THR A 76 36.71 -11.28 12.70
N ARG A 77 37.13 -10.17 13.32
CA ARG A 77 36.42 -8.88 13.20
C ARG A 77 36.42 -8.37 11.77
N GLN A 78 37.52 -8.52 11.06
CA GLN A 78 37.63 -8.08 9.67
C GLN A 78 36.72 -8.89 8.73
N THR A 79 36.62 -10.21 8.94
CA THR A 79 35.68 -11.08 8.22
C THR A 79 34.24 -10.67 8.51
N GLN A 80 33.86 -10.47 9.77
CA GLN A 80 32.51 -10.01 10.14
C GLN A 80 32.14 -8.70 9.45
N ARG A 81 33.05 -7.72 9.46
CA ARG A 81 32.84 -6.44 8.76
C ARG A 81 32.70 -6.63 7.25
N ALA A 82 33.49 -7.51 6.64
CA ALA A 82 33.39 -7.80 5.22
C ALA A 82 32.03 -8.42 4.86
N ASP A 83 31.55 -9.36 5.69
CA ASP A 83 30.24 -9.99 5.52
C ASP A 83 29.10 -8.98 5.68
N GLU A 84 29.18 -8.11 6.70
CA GLU A 84 28.23 -7.01 6.91
C GLU A 84 28.23 -6.03 5.72
N HIS A 85 29.40 -5.64 5.22
CA HIS A 85 29.50 -4.77 4.06
C HIS A 85 28.92 -5.44 2.80
N LEU A 86 29.15 -6.74 2.60
CA LEU A 86 28.57 -7.49 1.49
C LEU A 86 27.04 -7.55 1.59
N ALA A 87 26.50 -7.81 2.78
CA ALA A 87 25.05 -7.80 3.02
C ALA A 87 24.45 -6.41 2.71
N ASN A 88 25.07 -5.35 3.21
CA ASN A 88 24.64 -3.97 2.97
C ASN A 88 24.70 -3.59 1.48
N LEU A 89 25.75 -4.01 0.76
CA LEU A 89 25.85 -3.76 -0.68
C LEU A 89 24.77 -4.50 -1.47
N ASN A 90 24.48 -5.75 -1.12
CA ASN A 90 23.42 -6.52 -1.75
C ASN A 90 22.04 -5.87 -1.51
N GLN A 91 21.77 -5.44 -0.28
CA GLN A 91 20.54 -4.72 0.05
C GLN A 91 20.43 -3.39 -0.71
N ALA A 92 21.47 -2.55 -0.67
CA ALA A 92 21.46 -1.28 -1.39
C ALA A 92 21.30 -1.45 -2.92
N THR A 93 21.84 -2.54 -3.48
CA THR A 93 21.65 -2.87 -4.90
C THR A 93 20.20 -3.26 -5.18
N ALA A 94 19.58 -4.06 -4.32
CA ALA A 94 18.17 -4.43 -4.45
C ALA A 94 17.25 -3.20 -4.35
N ASP A 95 17.47 -2.33 -3.36
CA ASP A 95 16.71 -1.09 -3.15
C ASP A 95 16.83 -0.16 -4.37
N LEU A 96 18.02 -0.07 -4.96
CA LEU A 96 18.26 0.75 -6.15
C LEU A 96 17.55 0.19 -7.40
N VAL A 97 17.51 -1.13 -7.55
CA VAL A 97 16.74 -1.79 -8.63
C VAL A 97 15.25 -1.54 -8.45
N GLU A 98 14.73 -1.70 -7.23
CA GLU A 98 13.32 -1.44 -6.93
C GLU A 98 12.95 0.01 -7.17
N SER A 99 13.76 0.96 -6.69
CA SER A 99 13.56 2.39 -6.90
C SER A 99 13.52 2.76 -8.39
N ARG A 100 14.42 2.19 -9.21
CA ARG A 100 14.40 2.38 -10.66
C ARG A 100 13.12 1.83 -11.29
N GLN A 101 12.68 0.63 -10.88
CA GLN A 101 11.44 0.06 -11.37
C GLN A 101 10.23 0.92 -10.99
N ILE A 102 10.17 1.44 -9.76
CA ILE A 102 9.11 2.34 -9.30
C ILE A 102 9.11 3.62 -10.14
N SER A 103 10.28 4.24 -10.37
CA SER A 103 10.36 5.44 -11.21
C SER A 103 9.90 5.20 -12.64
N GLU A 104 10.20 4.04 -13.22
CA GLU A 104 9.75 3.70 -14.57
C GLU A 104 8.25 3.44 -14.60
N ARG A 105 7.70 2.71 -13.62
CA ARG A 105 6.23 2.53 -13.49
C ARG A 105 5.51 3.87 -13.36
N TRP A 106 6.04 4.81 -12.58
CA TRP A 106 5.49 6.16 -12.48
C TRP A 106 5.57 6.92 -13.79
N ARG A 107 6.68 6.81 -14.51
CA ARG A 107 6.83 7.43 -15.83
C ARG A 107 5.82 6.87 -16.83
N GLN A 108 5.64 5.55 -16.86
CA GLN A 108 4.63 4.90 -17.71
C GLN A 108 3.22 5.36 -17.33
N PHE A 109 2.91 5.42 -16.04
CA PHE A 109 1.65 5.96 -15.54
C PHE A 109 1.42 7.41 -15.99
N GLU A 110 2.43 8.27 -15.90
CA GLU A 110 2.31 9.66 -16.37
C GLU A 110 2.13 9.76 -17.89
N MET A 111 2.73 8.86 -18.67
CA MET A 111 2.53 8.82 -20.12
C MET A 111 1.11 8.35 -20.49
N GLU A 112 0.55 7.38 -19.76
CA GLU A 112 -0.77 6.80 -20.04
C GLU A 112 -1.92 7.67 -19.50
N TYR A 113 -1.82 8.13 -18.25
CA TYR A 113 -2.90 8.82 -17.54
C TYR A 113 -2.70 10.33 -17.45
N GLY A 114 -1.52 10.82 -17.85
CA GLY A 114 -1.12 12.22 -17.71
C GLY A 114 -0.39 12.50 -16.40
N THR A 115 0.25 13.66 -16.34
CA THR A 115 0.97 14.12 -15.13
C THR A 115 0.03 14.33 -13.96
N ARG A 116 0.58 14.34 -12.74
CA ARG A 116 -0.17 14.66 -11.51
C ARG A 116 -1.03 15.92 -11.62
N ASP A 117 -0.50 16.98 -12.23
CA ASP A 117 -1.22 18.25 -12.39
C ASP A 117 -2.37 18.13 -13.40
N SER A 118 -2.18 17.38 -14.49
CA SER A 118 -3.25 17.11 -15.45
C SER A 118 -4.39 16.30 -14.83
N ILE A 119 -4.07 15.32 -13.97
CA ILE A 119 -5.06 14.53 -13.24
C ILE A 119 -5.85 15.42 -12.28
N ARG A 120 -5.16 16.29 -11.54
CA ARG A 120 -5.81 17.29 -10.66
C ARG A 120 -6.73 18.22 -11.43
N GLN A 121 -6.29 18.71 -12.59
CA GLN A 121 -7.10 19.58 -13.42
C GLN A 121 -8.37 18.86 -13.91
N ARG A 122 -8.25 17.61 -14.38
CA ARG A 122 -9.40 16.79 -14.79
C ARG A 122 -10.38 16.59 -13.64
N LEU A 123 -9.90 16.32 -12.43
CA LEU A 123 -10.74 16.20 -11.23
C LEU A 123 -11.51 17.50 -10.93
N ALA A 124 -10.85 18.65 -11.00
CA ALA A 124 -11.49 19.94 -10.81
C ALA A 124 -12.52 20.25 -11.90
N THR A 125 -12.24 19.89 -13.16
CA THR A 125 -13.20 20.03 -14.26
C THR A 125 -14.44 19.14 -14.04
N LEU A 126 -14.27 17.91 -13.56
CA LEU A 126 -15.40 17.02 -13.27
C LEU A 126 -16.32 17.59 -12.17
N GLU A 127 -15.74 18.20 -11.13
CA GLU A 127 -16.50 18.88 -10.09
C GLU A 127 -17.28 20.08 -10.67
N GLY A 128 -16.63 20.91 -11.49
CA GLY A 128 -17.27 22.02 -12.18
C GLY A 128 -18.45 21.60 -13.06
N VAL A 129 -18.25 20.59 -13.93
CA VAL A 129 -19.29 20.05 -14.82
C VAL A 129 -20.46 19.46 -14.01
N THR A 130 -20.18 18.85 -12.87
CA THR A 130 -21.23 18.30 -11.99
C THR A 130 -22.10 19.42 -11.42
N ASN A 131 -21.48 20.50 -10.93
CA ASN A 131 -22.20 21.67 -10.43
C ASN A 131 -23.01 22.37 -11.53
N GLU A 132 -22.44 22.53 -12.73
CA GLU A 132 -23.15 23.09 -13.88
C GLU A 132 -24.36 22.26 -14.28
N ARG A 133 -24.21 20.92 -14.34
CA ARG A 133 -25.32 20.00 -14.61
C ARG A 133 -26.45 20.19 -13.59
N ASP A 134 -26.13 20.27 -12.31
CA ASP A 134 -27.13 20.39 -11.25
C ASP A 134 -27.86 21.75 -11.32
N ASN A 135 -27.15 22.82 -11.67
CA ASN A 135 -27.74 24.13 -11.96
C ASN A 135 -28.68 24.08 -13.18
N PHE A 136 -28.27 23.44 -14.28
CA PHE A 136 -29.13 23.31 -15.46
C PHE A 136 -30.39 22.47 -15.20
N ILE A 137 -30.31 21.44 -14.36
CA ILE A 137 -31.49 20.67 -13.93
C ILE A 137 -32.45 21.58 -13.16
N ALA A 138 -31.95 22.38 -12.22
CA ALA A 138 -32.76 23.34 -11.48
C ALA A 138 -33.39 24.40 -12.39
N GLU A 139 -32.61 24.98 -13.32
CA GLU A 139 -33.10 25.99 -14.26
C GLU A 139 -34.15 25.42 -15.22
N ASN A 140 -33.93 24.23 -15.78
CA ASN A 140 -34.93 23.56 -16.63
C ASN A 140 -36.24 23.32 -15.88
N SER A 141 -36.19 22.92 -14.60
CA SER A 141 -37.40 22.75 -13.79
C SER A 141 -38.17 24.07 -13.64
N ILE A 142 -37.46 25.20 -13.45
CA ILE A 142 -38.07 26.52 -13.36
C ILE A 142 -38.66 26.95 -14.70
N LEU A 143 -37.93 26.75 -15.80
CA LEU A 143 -38.37 27.08 -17.15
C LEU A 143 -39.62 26.28 -17.55
N LEU A 144 -39.67 24.99 -17.24
CA LEU A 144 -40.86 24.16 -17.47
C LEU A 144 -42.06 24.70 -16.70
N GLY A 145 -41.88 25.10 -15.43
CA GLY A 145 -42.96 25.74 -14.66
C GLY A 145 -43.41 27.09 -15.24
N ARG A 146 -42.51 27.86 -15.86
CA ARG A 146 -42.87 29.10 -16.57
C ARG A 146 -43.62 28.82 -17.87
N ILE A 147 -43.21 27.80 -18.62
CA ILE A 147 -43.91 27.36 -19.84
C ILE A 147 -45.34 26.94 -19.50
N GLU A 148 -45.54 26.18 -18.42
CA GLU A 148 -46.87 25.77 -17.97
C GLU A 148 -47.75 27.00 -17.63
N LYS A 149 -47.21 27.96 -16.86
CA LYS A 149 -47.93 29.21 -16.54
C LYS A 149 -48.30 30.03 -17.78
N LEU A 150 -47.35 30.24 -18.69
CA LEU A 150 -47.59 30.99 -19.94
C LEU A 150 -48.58 30.27 -20.84
N SER A 151 -48.55 28.93 -20.88
CA SER A 151 -49.51 28.13 -21.64
C SER A 151 -50.94 28.30 -21.08
N VAL A 152 -51.09 28.32 -19.75
CA VAL A 152 -52.37 28.60 -19.09
C VAL A 152 -52.85 30.02 -19.39
N GLU A 153 -51.97 31.02 -19.30
CA GLU A 153 -52.32 32.41 -19.62
C GLU A 153 -52.71 32.61 -21.09
N LEU A 154 -51.94 32.05 -22.03
CA LEU A 154 -52.25 32.10 -23.46
C LEU A 154 -53.59 31.43 -23.79
N SER A 155 -53.92 30.33 -23.11
CA SER A 155 -55.20 29.65 -23.27
C SER A 155 -56.38 30.54 -22.85
N ARG A 156 -56.19 31.38 -21.81
CA ARG A 156 -57.21 32.36 -21.38
C ARG A 156 -57.42 33.50 -22.39
N TYR A 157 -56.37 33.95 -23.06
CA TYR A 157 -56.44 35.12 -23.97
C TYR A 157 -56.85 34.78 -25.39
N THR A 158 -56.45 33.61 -25.91
CA THR A 158 -56.63 33.32 -27.34
C THR A 158 -57.99 32.69 -27.66
N GLY A 159 -58.72 32.13 -26.68
CA GLY A 159 -60.01 31.47 -26.90
C GLY A 159 -59.95 30.22 -27.80
N THR A 160 -58.82 30.01 -28.49
CA THR A 160 -58.43 28.76 -29.10
C THR A 160 -58.07 27.78 -28.01
N SER A 161 -58.93 26.77 -27.84
CA SER A 161 -58.61 25.52 -27.17
C SER A 161 -57.35 24.96 -27.81
N VAL A 162 -56.21 25.22 -27.17
CA VAL A 162 -54.98 24.46 -27.43
C VAL A 162 -55.35 23.03 -27.07
N LYS A 163 -55.17 22.09 -28.00
CA LYS A 163 -55.37 20.67 -27.72
C LYS A 163 -54.41 20.28 -26.60
N VAL A 164 -54.90 20.26 -25.36
CA VAL A 164 -54.09 19.90 -24.21
C VAL A 164 -53.85 18.41 -24.30
N SER A 165 -52.60 18.02 -24.55
CA SER A 165 -52.22 16.61 -24.62
C SER A 165 -52.35 16.00 -23.22
N LEU A 166 -53.25 15.05 -23.08
CA LEU A 166 -53.40 14.27 -21.86
C LEU A 166 -52.38 13.12 -21.85
N PRO A 167 -52.00 12.58 -20.66
CA PRO A 167 -51.13 11.42 -20.58
C PRO A 167 -51.74 10.24 -21.36
N PRO A 168 -50.95 9.50 -22.17
CA PRO A 168 -51.46 8.42 -23.02
C PRO A 168 -51.98 7.21 -22.22
N ASN A 169 -51.68 7.16 -20.92
CA ASN A 169 -52.10 6.16 -19.96
C ASN A 169 -53.27 6.63 -19.07
N LEU A 170 -53.91 7.76 -19.40
CA LEU A 170 -55.06 8.25 -18.65
C LEU A 170 -56.22 7.27 -18.81
N ALA A 171 -56.66 6.70 -17.70
CA ALA A 171 -57.81 5.80 -17.61
C ALA A 171 -58.65 6.16 -16.38
N GLY A 172 -59.96 6.25 -16.57
CA GLY A 172 -60.92 6.59 -15.53
C GLY A 172 -62.31 6.02 -15.81
N LYS A 173 -63.29 6.43 -15.02
CA LYS A 173 -64.70 6.08 -15.11
C LYS A 173 -65.59 7.29 -14.89
N VAL A 174 -66.76 7.23 -15.52
CA VAL A 174 -67.85 8.15 -15.27
C VAL A 174 -68.52 7.78 -13.94
N THR A 175 -68.52 8.70 -12.98
CA THR A 175 -69.12 8.50 -11.64
C THR A 175 -70.56 8.96 -11.56
N ALA A 176 -70.90 10.03 -12.27
CA ALA A 176 -72.24 10.58 -12.36
C ALA A 176 -72.46 11.24 -13.72
N VAL A 177 -73.70 11.21 -14.20
CA VAL A 177 -74.13 11.85 -15.44
C VAL A 177 -75.35 12.69 -15.14
N ASP A 178 -75.33 13.94 -15.57
CA ASP A 178 -76.52 14.80 -15.63
C ASP A 178 -76.88 15.04 -17.10
N SER A 179 -77.87 14.30 -17.58
CA SER A 179 -78.34 14.40 -18.96
C SER A 179 -79.17 15.65 -19.24
N GLN A 180 -79.56 16.42 -18.22
CA GLN A 180 -80.31 17.67 -18.39
C GLN A 180 -79.38 18.83 -18.74
N TYR A 181 -78.16 18.81 -18.22
CA TYR A 181 -77.16 19.86 -18.40
C TYR A 181 -75.92 19.41 -19.19
N ASP A 182 -75.96 18.20 -19.76
CA ASP A 182 -74.89 17.59 -20.58
C ASP A 182 -73.51 17.52 -19.89
N PHE A 183 -73.46 17.51 -18.56
CA PHE A 183 -72.19 17.34 -17.83
C PHE A 183 -72.08 15.97 -17.18
N VAL A 184 -70.84 15.51 -17.07
CA VAL A 184 -70.46 14.25 -16.42
C VAL A 184 -69.33 14.48 -15.43
N VAL A 185 -69.33 13.68 -14.38
CA VAL A 185 -68.27 13.70 -13.36
C VAL A 185 -67.40 12.47 -13.52
N LEU A 186 -66.09 12.68 -13.60
CA LEU A 186 -65.09 11.63 -13.80
C LEU A 186 -64.27 11.42 -12.53
N ASP A 187 -63.85 10.18 -12.27
CA ASP A 187 -62.96 9.81 -11.15
C ASP A 187 -61.46 10.06 -11.44
N VAL A 188 -61.17 10.93 -12.40
CA VAL A 188 -59.81 11.33 -12.79
C VAL A 188 -59.68 12.84 -12.66
N GLY A 189 -58.57 13.28 -12.08
CA GLY A 189 -58.28 14.69 -11.79
C GLY A 189 -56.83 15.07 -12.08
N GLU A 190 -56.39 16.15 -11.45
CA GLU A 190 -55.07 16.74 -11.66
C GLU A 190 -53.93 15.75 -11.34
N GLU A 191 -54.10 14.92 -10.30
CA GLU A 191 -53.11 13.91 -9.89
C GLU A 191 -52.86 12.84 -10.95
N GLN A 192 -53.86 12.57 -11.80
CA GLN A 192 -53.77 11.64 -12.93
C GLN A 192 -53.35 12.34 -14.22
N GLY A 193 -53.02 13.64 -14.16
CA GLY A 193 -52.61 14.44 -15.30
C GLY A 193 -53.77 14.94 -16.17
N VAL A 194 -55.01 14.93 -15.66
CA VAL A 194 -56.13 15.61 -16.34
C VAL A 194 -55.90 17.12 -16.29
N ARG A 195 -56.28 17.80 -17.38
CA ARG A 195 -56.18 19.25 -17.52
C ARG A 195 -57.48 19.81 -18.08
N GLU A 196 -57.80 21.04 -17.69
CA GLU A 196 -58.93 21.79 -18.26
C GLU A 196 -58.80 21.89 -19.77
N HIS A 197 -59.92 21.82 -20.48
CA HIS A 197 -60.01 21.75 -21.95
C HIS A 197 -59.38 20.52 -22.61
N GLY A 198 -58.89 19.54 -21.84
CA GLY A 198 -58.53 18.23 -22.37
C GLY A 198 -59.73 17.52 -22.99
N GLU A 199 -59.50 16.76 -24.06
CA GLU A 199 -60.53 15.92 -24.69
C GLU A 199 -60.30 14.46 -24.32
N VAL A 200 -61.35 13.79 -23.85
CA VAL A 200 -61.32 12.37 -23.49
C VAL A 200 -62.42 11.60 -24.21
N LEU A 201 -62.16 10.33 -24.47
CA LEU A 201 -63.09 9.42 -25.12
C LEU A 201 -63.78 8.55 -24.06
N VAL A 202 -65.06 8.27 -24.27
CA VAL A 202 -65.89 7.44 -23.40
C VAL A 202 -66.27 6.17 -24.13
N GLY A 203 -65.99 5.03 -23.52
CA GLY A 203 -66.33 3.71 -24.04
C GLY A 203 -67.14 2.88 -23.06
N ARG A 204 -68.05 2.06 -23.60
CA ARG A 204 -68.80 1.06 -22.85
C ARG A 204 -68.19 -0.32 -23.05
N GLY A 205 -67.91 -1.02 -21.96
CA GLY A 205 -67.14 -2.26 -21.95
C GLY A 205 -65.67 -2.03 -21.56
N ALA A 206 -64.92 -3.11 -21.30
CA ALA A 206 -63.55 -3.04 -20.82
C ALA A 206 -62.54 -3.38 -21.93
N GLY A 207 -61.41 -2.67 -21.96
CA GLY A 207 -60.28 -2.99 -22.82
C GLY A 207 -60.46 -2.58 -24.29
N SER A 208 -59.80 -3.32 -25.19
CA SER A 208 -59.76 -3.07 -26.65
C SER A 208 -61.08 -3.29 -27.40
N GLU A 209 -62.11 -3.79 -26.70
CA GLU A 209 -63.45 -4.05 -27.24
C GLU A 209 -64.48 -2.99 -26.81
N ALA A 210 -64.04 -1.93 -26.12
CA ALA A 210 -64.94 -0.88 -25.65
C ALA A 210 -65.58 -0.15 -26.84
N GLN A 211 -66.92 -0.18 -26.90
CA GLN A 211 -67.67 0.56 -27.90
C GLN A 211 -67.64 2.04 -27.56
N LEU A 212 -67.17 2.88 -28.49
CA LEU A 212 -67.11 4.32 -28.28
C LEU A 212 -68.52 4.92 -28.18
N VAL A 213 -68.85 5.43 -27.00
CA VAL A 213 -70.15 6.04 -26.67
C VAL A 213 -70.13 7.54 -26.96
N GLY A 214 -68.99 8.21 -26.72
CA GLY A 214 -68.80 9.57 -27.19
C GLY A 214 -67.50 10.24 -26.76
N ARG A 215 -67.46 11.56 -26.95
CA ARG A 215 -66.31 12.42 -26.60
C ARG A 215 -66.74 13.46 -25.57
N LEU A 216 -65.86 13.72 -24.61
CA LEU A 216 -66.06 14.72 -23.56
C LEU A 216 -64.95 15.76 -23.62
N ARG A 217 -65.29 16.99 -23.23
CA ARG A 217 -64.31 18.05 -23.00
C ARG A 217 -64.31 18.43 -21.52
N ILE A 218 -63.15 18.36 -20.89
CA ILE A 218 -62.99 18.73 -19.48
C ILE A 218 -63.25 20.23 -19.30
N LEU A 219 -64.17 20.58 -18.41
CA LEU A 219 -64.50 21.96 -18.06
C LEU A 219 -63.72 22.44 -16.84
N SER A 220 -63.65 21.60 -15.80
CA SER A 220 -62.98 21.92 -14.55
C SER A 220 -62.35 20.68 -13.95
N VAL A 221 -61.20 20.84 -13.30
CA VAL A 221 -60.42 19.76 -12.70
C VAL A 221 -60.22 20.03 -11.22
N GLU A 222 -60.52 19.05 -10.39
CA GLU A 222 -60.11 18.99 -8.99
C GLU A 222 -58.99 17.94 -8.83
N LYS A 223 -58.43 17.81 -7.62
CA LYS A 223 -57.29 16.91 -7.35
C LYS A 223 -57.50 15.47 -7.83
N SER A 224 -58.67 14.89 -7.54
CA SER A 224 -58.99 13.48 -7.80
C SER A 224 -60.23 13.26 -8.67
N ARG A 225 -60.85 14.34 -9.18
CA ARG A 225 -62.06 14.27 -10.00
C ARG A 225 -62.10 15.42 -11.01
N SER A 226 -62.87 15.26 -12.06
CA SER A 226 -63.08 16.32 -13.05
C SER A 226 -64.51 16.37 -13.52
N ILE A 227 -64.93 17.55 -13.96
CA ILE A 227 -66.24 17.80 -14.58
C ILE A 227 -65.99 18.01 -16.07
N ALA A 228 -66.73 17.27 -16.89
CA ALA A 228 -66.60 17.33 -18.33
C ALA A 228 -67.96 17.58 -18.98
N ASN A 229 -67.98 18.30 -20.09
CA ASN A 229 -69.16 18.47 -20.93
C ASN A 229 -69.19 17.40 -22.02
N ILE A 230 -70.37 16.88 -22.33
CA ILE A 230 -70.60 15.98 -23.45
C ILE A 230 -70.51 16.79 -24.74
N MET A 231 -69.73 16.32 -25.71
CA MET A 231 -69.68 16.94 -27.04
C MET A 231 -70.81 16.38 -27.90
N PRO A 232 -71.85 17.19 -28.25
CA PRO A 232 -73.05 16.68 -28.92
C PRO A 232 -72.74 16.07 -30.30
N ASP A 233 -71.77 16.66 -31.01
CA ASP A 233 -71.34 16.24 -32.35
C ASP A 233 -70.71 14.84 -32.38
N TYR A 234 -70.36 14.28 -31.21
CA TYR A 234 -69.65 13.01 -31.08
C TYR A 234 -70.39 12.03 -30.15
N LYS A 235 -71.71 12.19 -29.96
CA LYS A 235 -72.53 11.28 -29.14
C LYS A 235 -73.09 10.13 -29.98
N ASN A 236 -72.53 8.92 -29.81
CA ASN A 236 -72.99 7.70 -30.47
C ASN A 236 -73.98 6.89 -29.62
N GLY A 237 -74.14 7.24 -28.34
CA GLY A 237 -75.09 6.65 -27.41
C GLY A 237 -75.20 7.47 -26.12
N ASP A 238 -76.14 7.12 -25.24
CA ASP A 238 -76.27 7.77 -23.94
C ASP A 238 -75.15 7.34 -23.01
N ILE A 239 -74.37 8.31 -22.51
CA ILE A 239 -73.30 8.10 -21.54
C ILE A 239 -73.94 7.80 -20.18
N GLN A 240 -73.41 6.80 -19.48
CA GLN A 240 -73.93 6.32 -18.19
C GLN A 240 -72.83 6.27 -17.14
N ALA A 241 -73.24 6.30 -15.87
CA ALA A 241 -72.32 6.04 -14.78
C ALA A 241 -71.75 4.61 -14.91
N GLY A 242 -70.44 4.48 -14.76
CA GLY A 242 -69.68 3.25 -14.94
C GLY A 242 -69.04 3.09 -16.32
N ASP A 243 -69.36 3.94 -17.31
CA ASP A 243 -68.65 3.95 -18.59
C ASP A 243 -67.17 4.36 -18.38
N TYR A 244 -66.27 3.80 -19.20
CA TYR A 244 -64.83 3.99 -19.08
C TYR A 244 -64.38 5.22 -19.87
N VAL A 245 -63.40 5.94 -19.33
CA VAL A 245 -62.81 7.12 -19.94
C VAL A 245 -61.34 6.89 -20.22
N PHE A 246 -60.88 7.29 -21.41
CA PHE A 246 -59.49 7.18 -21.82
C PHE A 246 -59.06 8.39 -22.67
N SER A 247 -57.77 8.72 -22.62
CA SER A 247 -57.19 9.72 -23.52
C SER A 247 -57.25 9.25 -24.97
N GLU A 248 -57.47 10.19 -25.90
CA GLU A 248 -57.22 9.94 -27.33
C GLU A 248 -55.73 9.60 -27.50
N ARG A 249 -55.40 8.32 -27.72
CA ARG A 249 -54.02 7.90 -28.03
C ARG A 249 -53.64 8.59 -29.35
N ASN A 250 -52.56 9.36 -29.34
CA ASN A 250 -51.79 9.65 -30.55
C ASN A 250 -51.19 8.36 -31.11
#